data_AF-A0AAD9X9C9-F1
#
_entry.id   AF-A0AAD9X9C9-F1
#
_cell.length_a   1.000
_cell.length_b   1.000
_cell.length_c   1.000
_cell.angle_alpha   90.00
_cell.angle_beta   90.00
_cell.angle_gamma   90.00
#
_symmetry.space_group_name_H-M   'P 1'
#
loop_
_entity.id
_entity.type
_entity.pdbx_description
1 polymer ?
#
loop_
_entity_poly.entity_id
_entity_poly.type
_entity_poly.pdbx_seq_one_letter_code
_entity_poly.pdbx_strand_id
1 'polypeptide(L)'
;MNACYVARRGRARQQQENYTIEQYYKVDLFYAAIDSQLQELNNRFSEQAIELLILSTTLEPRKEYESFRIDDICKLVNKFYPHDFPDHEKLQLKMQLQHYEYNVV
;
A
#
# COMPACT_ATOMS: atom_id res chain seq x y z
N MET A 1 19.88 24.33 -53.79
CA MET A 1 19.50 25.75 -53.65
C MET A 1 19.68 26.17 -52.20
N ASN A 2 20.26 27.35 -52.01
CA ASN A 2 20.69 27.98 -50.77
C ASN A 2 19.63 28.08 -49.66
N ALA A 3 20.04 27.90 -48.41
CA ALA A 3 19.79 28.90 -47.37
C ALA A 3 20.80 28.76 -46.23
N CYS A 4 21.73 29.71 -46.16
CA CYS A 4 22.70 29.86 -45.07
C CYS A 4 22.01 30.62 -43.93
N TYR A 5 21.73 29.97 -42.79
CA TYR A 5 21.21 30.68 -41.61
C TYR A 5 22.34 30.92 -40.61
N VAL A 6 23.07 32.01 -40.81
CA VAL A 6 23.97 32.56 -39.79
C VAL A 6 23.17 33.58 -38.98
N ALA A 7 22.77 33.19 -37.77
CA ALA A 7 22.37 34.12 -36.72
C ALA A 7 23.31 33.99 -35.53
N ARG A 8 24.07 35.06 -35.33
CA ARG A 8 25.03 35.29 -34.26
C ARG A 8 24.40 35.13 -32.86
N ARG A 9 25.15 34.46 -31.98
CA ARG A 9 25.28 34.70 -30.53
C ARG A 9 23.99 35.04 -29.76
N GLY A 10 23.42 34.04 -29.09
CA GLY A 10 22.44 34.21 -28.03
C GLY A 10 22.45 33.03 -27.06
N ARG A 11 23.36 33.05 -26.08
CA ARG A 11 23.42 32.10 -24.96
C ARG A 11 22.25 32.35 -23.98
N ALA A 12 21.02 32.14 -24.44
CA ALA A 12 19.81 32.33 -23.63
C ALA A 12 18.78 31.19 -23.77
N ARG A 13 18.86 30.36 -24.81
CA ARG A 13 17.92 29.22 -24.98
C ARG A 13 18.31 27.95 -24.20
N GLN A 14 19.59 27.82 -23.85
CA GLN A 14 20.10 26.59 -23.25
C GLN A 14 19.60 26.37 -21.81
N GLN A 15 19.38 27.42 -21.02
CA GLN A 15 18.95 27.25 -19.62
C GLN A 15 17.49 26.78 -19.51
N GLN A 16 16.60 27.25 -20.37
CA GLN A 16 15.18 26.92 -20.31
C GLN A 16 14.89 25.52 -20.86
N GLU A 17 15.58 25.13 -21.95
CA GLU A 17 15.55 23.76 -22.46
C GLU A 17 16.23 22.79 -21.48
N ASN A 18 17.39 23.13 -20.91
CA ASN A 18 18.07 22.27 -19.93
C ASN A 18 17.23 22.07 -18.67
N TYR A 19 16.56 23.11 -18.16
CA TYR A 19 15.68 22.98 -17.00
C TYR A 19 14.50 22.05 -17.30
N THR A 20 13.91 22.16 -18.50
CA THR A 20 12.77 21.32 -18.92
C THR A 20 13.20 19.87 -19.16
N ILE A 21 14.37 19.65 -19.77
CA ILE A 21 14.95 18.33 -20.04
C ILE A 21 15.40 17.67 -18.72
N GLU A 22 16.10 18.40 -17.86
CA GLU A 22 16.55 17.89 -16.56
C GLU A 22 15.36 17.54 -15.66
N GLN A 23 14.30 18.37 -15.66
CA GLN A 23 13.05 18.04 -14.97
C GLN A 23 12.37 16.83 -15.59
N TYR A 24 12.28 16.73 -16.92
CA TYR A 24 11.74 15.58 -17.61
C TYR A 24 12.49 14.29 -17.24
N TYR A 25 13.82 14.28 -17.31
CA TYR A 25 14.63 13.13 -16.92
C TYR A 25 14.58 12.81 -15.43
N LYS A 26 14.56 13.82 -14.54
CA LYS A 26 14.42 13.58 -13.10
C LYS A 26 13.04 13.00 -12.79
N VAL A 27 11.99 13.60 -13.32
CA VAL A 27 10.60 13.19 -13.10
C VAL A 27 10.36 11.80 -13.67
N ASP A 28 10.82 11.51 -14.88
CA ASP A 28 10.69 10.18 -15.50
C ASP A 28 11.49 9.12 -14.74
N LEU A 29 12.69 9.45 -14.25
CA LEU A 29 13.49 8.54 -13.42
C LEU A 29 12.78 8.26 -12.09
N PHE A 30 12.18 9.28 -11.46
CA PHE A 30 11.40 9.11 -10.25
C PHE A 30 10.16 8.26 -10.49
N TYR A 31 9.42 8.51 -11.58
CA TYR A 31 8.25 7.68 -11.93
C TYR A 31 8.65 6.24 -12.22
N ALA A 32 9.72 6.01 -13.00
CA ALA A 32 10.24 4.67 -13.25
C ALA A 32 10.65 3.95 -11.95
N ALA A 33 11.24 4.67 -11.00
CA ALA A 33 11.58 4.12 -9.69
C ALA A 33 10.33 3.77 -8.86
N ILE A 34 9.32 4.66 -8.84
CA ILE A 34 8.04 4.42 -8.15
C ILE A 34 7.32 3.22 -8.76
N ASP A 35 7.22 3.17 -10.10
CA ASP A 35 6.57 2.08 -10.82
C ASP A 35 7.26 0.74 -10.56
N SER A 36 8.60 0.71 -10.55
CA SER A 36 9.37 -0.48 -10.19
C SER A 36 9.10 -0.93 -8.75
N GLN A 37 9.02 0.00 -7.80
CA GLN A 37 8.72 -0.31 -6.40
C GLN A 37 7.28 -0.84 -6.25
N LEU A 38 6.31 -0.21 -6.91
CA LEU A 38 4.92 -0.67 -6.89
C LEU A 38 4.78 -2.05 -7.51
N GLN A 39 5.45 -2.30 -8.64
CA GLN A 39 5.45 -3.61 -9.27
C GLN A 39 6.06 -4.68 -8.34
N GLU A 40 7.18 -4.37 -7.69
CA GLU A 40 7.79 -5.29 -6.74
C GLU A 40 6.89 -5.57 -5.53
N LEU A 41 6.24 -4.55 -4.97
CA LEU A 41 5.29 -4.71 -3.88
C LEU A 41 4.10 -5.58 -4.31
N ASN A 42 3.50 -5.30 -5.47
CA ASN A 42 2.39 -6.08 -6.00
C ASN A 42 2.78 -7.54 -6.30
N ASN A 43 4.03 -7.79 -6.69
CA ASN A 43 4.55 -9.14 -6.91
C ASN A 43 4.81 -9.87 -5.58
N ARG A 44 5.27 -9.17 -4.54
CA ARG A 44 5.60 -9.76 -3.24
C ARG A 44 4.37 -9.97 -2.36
N PHE A 45 3.41 -9.06 -2.40
CA PHE A 45 2.20 -9.09 -1.58
C PHE A 45 0.98 -9.34 -2.46
N SER A 46 0.56 -10.61 -2.51
CA SER A 46 -0.72 -10.95 -3.12
C SER A 46 -1.88 -10.27 -2.39
N GLU A 47 -3.03 -10.15 -3.04
CA GLU A 47 -4.26 -9.65 -2.41
C GLU A 47 -4.57 -10.38 -1.10
N GLN A 48 -4.31 -11.70 -1.05
CA GLN A 48 -4.49 -12.53 0.14
C GLN A 48 -3.51 -12.14 1.25
N ALA A 49 -2.25 -11.87 0.93
CA ALA A 49 -1.25 -11.43 1.90
C ALA A 49 -1.58 -10.04 2.46
N ILE A 50 -2.03 -9.12 1.60
CA ILE A 50 -2.48 -7.78 2.00
C ILE A 50 -3.70 -7.88 2.92
N GLU A 51 -4.70 -8.67 2.55
CA GLU A 51 -5.90 -8.87 3.38
C GLU A 51 -5.57 -9.51 4.73
N LEU A 52 -4.66 -10.49 4.76
CA LEU A 52 -4.16 -11.09 6.00
C LEU A 52 -3.54 -10.01 6.90
N LEU A 53 -2.63 -9.18 6.37
CA LEU A 53 -1.98 -8.11 7.12
C LEU A 53 -3.00 -7.10 7.66
N ILE A 54 -3.96 -6.68 6.84
CA ILE A 54 -5.02 -5.75 7.26
C ILE A 54 -5.84 -6.35 8.39
N LEU A 55 -6.26 -7.61 8.28
CA LEU A 55 -7.02 -8.27 9.34
C LEU A 55 -6.18 -8.48 10.60
N SER A 56 -4.88 -8.77 10.49
CA SER A 56 -3.99 -8.89 11.65
C SER A 56 -3.84 -7.59 12.44
N THR A 57 -4.05 -6.41 11.83
CA THR A 57 -4.06 -5.14 12.57
C THR A 57 -5.15 -5.06 13.64
N THR A 58 -6.19 -5.89 13.55
CA THR A 58 -7.25 -5.97 14.57
C THR A 58 -6.80 -6.63 15.87
N LEU A 59 -5.65 -7.31 15.84
CA LEU A 59 -5.02 -7.91 17.01
C LEU A 59 -4.07 -6.94 17.72
N GLU A 60 -3.92 -5.70 17.22
CA GLU A 60 -3.02 -4.73 17.82
C GLU A 60 -3.67 -4.05 19.04
N PRO A 61 -3.16 -4.32 20.26
CA PRO A 61 -3.79 -3.83 21.49
C PRO A 61 -3.68 -2.31 21.65
N ARG A 62 -2.78 -1.64 20.90
CA ARG A 62 -2.53 -0.20 20.99
C ARG A 62 -3.62 0.66 20.35
N LYS A 63 -4.55 0.04 19.61
CA LYS A 63 -5.69 0.72 19.00
C LYS A 63 -6.88 0.78 19.95
N GLU A 64 -6.62 1.12 21.21
CA GLU A 64 -7.62 1.18 22.30
C GLU A 64 -8.79 2.14 22.02
N TYR A 65 -8.63 3.06 21.07
CA TYR A 65 -9.67 4.02 20.66
C TYR A 65 -10.49 3.59 19.43
N GLU A 66 -10.08 2.53 18.73
CA GLU A 66 -10.88 1.95 17.64
C GLU A 66 -11.81 0.88 18.25
N SER A 67 -13.10 0.91 17.89
CA SER A 67 -14.07 -0.11 18.30
C SER A 67 -13.54 -1.52 18.01
N PHE A 68 -13.75 -2.45 18.93
CA PHE A 68 -13.23 -3.80 18.81
C PHE A 68 -13.78 -4.50 17.56
N ARG A 69 -12.90 -4.85 16.62
CA ARG A 69 -13.29 -5.34 15.28
C ARG A 69 -13.56 -6.86 15.28
N ILE A 70 -14.57 -7.29 16.03
CA ILE A 70 -14.92 -8.72 16.22
C ILE A 70 -15.09 -9.45 14.90
N ASP A 71 -15.85 -8.88 13.96
CA ASP A 71 -16.14 -9.53 12.69
C ASP A 71 -14.89 -9.73 11.85
N ASP A 72 -13.90 -8.83 11.95
CA ASP A 72 -12.63 -8.95 11.26
C ASP A 72 -11.73 -10.03 11.88
N ILE A 73 -11.72 -10.18 13.20
CA ILE A 73 -11.05 -11.30 13.88
C ILE A 73 -11.70 -12.62 13.46
N CYS A 74 -13.04 -12.67 13.41
CA CYS A 74 -13.75 -13.85 12.95
C CYS A 74 -13.43 -14.14 11.47
N LYS A 75 -13.35 -13.12 10.62
CA LYS A 75 -12.97 -13.25 9.22
C LYS A 75 -11.54 -13.76 9.06
N LEU A 76 -10.60 -13.28 9.88
CA LEU A 76 -9.22 -13.74 9.92
C LEU A 76 -9.14 -15.24 10.17
N VAL A 77 -9.80 -15.72 11.22
CA VAL A 77 -9.82 -17.15 11.58
C VAL A 77 -10.48 -17.98 10.50
N ASN A 78 -11.65 -17.56 10.01
CA ASN A 78 -12.38 -18.32 8.99
C ASN A 78 -11.63 -18.45 7.67
N LYS A 79 -10.92 -17.39 7.26
CA LYS A 79 -10.30 -17.32 5.93
C LYS A 79 -8.86 -17.83 5.91
N PHE A 80 -8.07 -17.52 6.94
CA PHE A 80 -6.63 -17.78 6.93
C PHE A 80 -6.20 -18.90 7.89
N TYR A 81 -7.01 -19.20 8.91
CA TYR A 81 -6.75 -20.28 9.87
C TYR A 81 -7.91 -21.30 9.96
N PRO A 82 -8.51 -21.75 8.83
CA PRO A 82 -9.70 -22.59 8.86
C PRO A 82 -9.46 -23.99 9.46
N HIS A 83 -8.21 -24.46 9.43
CA HIS A 83 -7.79 -25.78 9.92
C HIS A 83 -7.32 -25.77 11.37
N ASP A 84 -6.92 -24.61 11.88
CA ASP A 84 -6.47 -24.48 13.27
C ASP A 84 -7.66 -24.37 14.23
N PHE A 85 -8.83 -23.98 13.72
CA PHE A 85 -10.06 -23.83 14.49
C PHE A 85 -11.18 -24.71 13.91
N PRO A 86 -11.65 -25.74 14.63
CA PRO A 86 -12.89 -26.43 14.27
C PRO A 86 -14.10 -25.49 14.41
N ASP A 87 -15.21 -25.82 13.75
CA ASP A 87 -16.38 -24.92 13.64
C ASP A 87 -16.99 -24.55 14.99
N HIS A 88 -16.95 -25.46 15.97
CA HIS A 88 -17.43 -25.17 17.32
C HIS A 88 -16.54 -24.15 18.05
N GLU A 89 -15.22 -24.20 17.85
CA GLU A 89 -14.29 -23.22 18.42
C GLU A 89 -14.45 -21.85 17.75
N LYS A 90 -14.74 -21.79 16.45
CA LYS A 90 -15.05 -20.52 15.74
C LYS A 90 -16.29 -19.84 16.31
N LEU A 91 -17.34 -20.61 16.60
CA LEU A 91 -18.56 -20.09 17.25
C LEU A 91 -18.26 -19.61 18.66
N GLN A 92 -17.49 -20.40 19.43
CA GLN A 92 -17.09 -20.05 20.78
C GLN A 92 -16.24 -18.77 20.80
N LEU A 93 -15.29 -18.64 19.88
CA LEU A 93 -14.45 -17.46 19.71
C LEU A 93 -15.31 -16.21 19.55
N LYS A 94 -16.33 -16.23 18.67
CA LYS A 94 -17.21 -15.08 18.49
C LYS A 94 -17.91 -14.67 19.78
N MET A 95 -18.42 -15.63 20.55
CA MET A 95 -19.05 -15.34 21.85
C MET A 95 -18.06 -14.77 22.87
N GLN A 96 -16.84 -15.31 22.92
CA GLN A 96 -15.77 -14.82 23.80
C GLN A 96 -15.35 -13.39 23.45
N LEU A 97 -15.23 -13.07 22.16
CA LEU A 97 -14.90 -11.73 21.68
C LEU A 97 -15.99 -10.72 22.03
N GLN A 98 -17.27 -11.08 21.88
CA GLN A 98 -18.40 -10.23 22.29
C GLN A 98 -18.43 -9.99 23.80
N HIS A 99 -18.10 -11.02 24.59
CA HIS A 99 -17.98 -10.87 26.02
C HIS A 99 -16.81 -9.97 26.41
N TYR A 100 -15.66 -10.09 25.74
CA TYR A 100 -14.51 -9.23 25.98
C TYR A 100 -14.82 -7.75 25.69
N GLU A 101 -15.49 -7.47 24.56
CA GLU A 101 -15.93 -6.12 24.21
C GLU A 101 -16.85 -5.50 25.26
N TYR A 102 -17.73 -6.29 25.88
CA TYR A 102 -18.64 -5.78 26.92
C TYR A 102 -17.96 -5.55 28.29
N ASN A 103 -16.92 -6.34 28.62
CA ASN A 103 -16.36 -6.36 29.98
C ASN A 103 -15.01 -5.65 30.13
N VAL A 104 -14.27 -5.43 29.03
CA VAL A 104 -12.88 -4.97 29.08
C VAL A 104 -12.61 -3.73 28.23
N VAL A 105 -13.25 -3.62 27.06
CA VAL A 105 -13.15 -2.46 26.15
C VAL A 105 -14.19 -1.41 26.54
#